data_AF-C4IHG2-F1
#
_entry.id   AF-C4IHG2-F1
#
_cell.length_a   1.000
_cell.length_b   1.000
_cell.length_c   1.000
_cell.angle_alpha   90.00
_cell.angle_beta   90.00
_cell.angle_gamma   90.00
#
_symmetry.space_group_name_H-M   'P 1'
#
loop_
_entity.id
_entity.type
_entity.pdbx_description
1 polymer ?
#
loop_
_entity_poly.entity_id
_entity_poly.type
_entity_poly.pdbx_seq_one_letter_code
_entity_poly.pdbx_strand_id
1 'polypeptide(L)'
;MLKDIHRRNTIPILITLIAIVVLICVPNKFPQKIYENTERVSARVLSTDESFIINNGLIKTGEQLCEVEILQGKFKGETVTGSNRLSGSLEQDKIFAVGDKILVTLDYTGDEIRVATLVDHYRINYEILLVGVFMIFLVGFSGIVGIKAILSFIFTILAMWKLLIPLFLMGYNPILIGMVTTIILVCLIIGLVYGIDRRSLAGIIGALAGSIVTCFMALFFVSRFKIHGAVMSYSEMLLYSGYENLNLTEIFIASIFIASSGAVMDVAVDITSAVAEVVEKKPDITRTEAIKSGINVGRSIMGTMMTTLLLAYSGGYIGLLMVFMAQGTPIINILNLKYVSSEILHTLVGSFGLITVAPFTAVASGILLAERNVQ
;
A
#
# COMPACT_ATOMS: atom_id res chain seq x y z
N MET A 1 -31.73 -21.23 7.64
CA MET A 1 -31.36 -20.04 8.44
C MET A 1 -29.97 -20.15 9.09
N LEU A 2 -29.73 -20.96 10.13
CA LEU A 2 -28.37 -21.11 10.72
C LEU A 2 -27.34 -21.73 9.74
N LYS A 3 -27.75 -22.70 8.93
CA LYS A 3 -26.91 -23.30 7.87
C LYS A 3 -26.53 -22.29 6.77
N ASP A 4 -27.43 -21.39 6.41
CA ASP A 4 -27.20 -20.38 5.36
C ASP A 4 -26.28 -19.25 5.85
N ILE A 5 -26.44 -18.82 7.10
CA ILE A 5 -25.54 -17.85 7.73
C ILE A 5 -24.12 -18.41 7.83
N HIS A 6 -23.99 -19.68 8.21
CA HIS A 6 -22.69 -20.35 8.27
C HIS A 6 -22.04 -20.44 6.88
N ARG A 7 -22.81 -20.83 5.85
CA ARG A 7 -22.34 -21.00 4.47
C ARG A 7 -21.97 -19.67 3.78
N ARG A 8 -22.72 -18.59 4.07
CA ARG A 8 -22.47 -17.24 3.53
C ARG A 8 -21.15 -16.65 4.02
N ASN A 9 -20.72 -16.99 5.23
CA ASN A 9 -19.45 -16.53 5.78
C ASN A 9 -18.28 -17.50 5.51
N THR A 10 -18.51 -18.81 5.55
CA THR A 10 -17.41 -19.80 5.42
C THR A 10 -16.87 -19.93 4.01
N ILE A 11 -17.71 -19.88 2.96
CA ILE A 11 -17.26 -20.00 1.57
C ILE A 11 -16.25 -18.91 1.18
N PRO A 12 -16.53 -17.60 1.34
CA PRO A 12 -15.59 -16.57 0.92
C PRO A 12 -14.31 -16.57 1.76
N ILE A 13 -14.40 -16.94 3.04
CA ILE A 13 -13.23 -17.14 3.91
C ILE A 13 -12.36 -18.28 3.37
N LEU A 14 -12.97 -19.43 3.03
CA LEU A 14 -12.26 -20.58 2.49
C LEU A 14 -11.61 -20.27 1.13
N ILE A 15 -12.34 -19.61 0.23
CA ILE A 15 -11.80 -19.17 -1.07
C ILE A 15 -10.59 -18.26 -0.86
N THR A 16 -10.68 -17.31 0.07
CA THR A 16 -9.57 -16.42 0.39
C THR A 16 -8.38 -17.17 0.96
N LEU A 17 -8.62 -18.11 1.87
CA LEU A 17 -7.57 -18.91 2.48
C LEU A 17 -6.85 -19.77 1.44
N ILE A 18 -7.60 -20.38 0.51
CA ILE A 18 -7.04 -21.10 -0.63
C ILE A 18 -6.23 -20.15 -1.51
N ALA A 19 -6.74 -18.96 -1.82
CA ALA A 19 -6.02 -17.98 -2.64
C ALA A 19 -4.70 -17.53 -1.98
N ILE A 20 -4.71 -17.32 -0.65
CA ILE A 20 -3.51 -17.04 0.14
C ILE A 20 -2.50 -18.20 0.03
N VAL A 21 -2.95 -19.45 0.24
CA VAL A 21 -2.09 -20.63 0.13
C VAL A 21 -1.49 -20.73 -1.28
N VAL A 22 -2.30 -20.54 -2.32
CA VAL A 22 -1.83 -20.51 -3.71
C VAL A 22 -0.75 -19.45 -3.90
N LEU A 23 -0.97 -18.20 -3.45
CA LEU A 23 0.02 -17.12 -3.56
C LEU A 23 1.32 -17.41 -2.79
N ILE A 24 1.23 -18.07 -1.63
CA ILE A 24 2.42 -18.50 -0.87
C ILE A 24 3.20 -19.56 -1.66
N CYS A 25 2.50 -20.52 -2.27
CA CYS A 25 3.09 -21.58 -3.08
C CYS A 25 3.65 -21.08 -4.42
N VAL A 26 3.23 -19.91 -4.92
CA VAL A 26 3.83 -19.31 -6.13
C VAL A 26 5.32 -19.06 -5.89
N PRO A 27 6.21 -19.66 -6.71
CA PRO A 27 7.64 -19.54 -6.54
C PRO A 27 8.06 -18.08 -6.71
N ASN A 28 8.91 -17.61 -5.82
CA ASN A 28 9.45 -16.26 -5.93
C ASN A 28 10.46 -16.23 -7.08
N LYS A 29 10.12 -15.56 -8.18
CA LYS A 29 11.03 -15.36 -9.34
C LYS A 29 12.21 -14.46 -9.03
N PHE A 30 12.13 -13.69 -7.94
CA PHE A 30 13.21 -12.85 -7.43
C PHE A 30 13.61 -13.38 -6.05
N PRO A 31 14.21 -14.59 -5.97
CA PRO A 31 14.61 -15.17 -4.70
C PRO A 31 15.63 -14.27 -4.02
N GLN A 32 15.69 -14.35 -2.70
CA GLN A 32 16.74 -13.70 -1.94
C GLN A 32 18.09 -14.15 -2.50
N LYS A 33 18.92 -13.19 -2.92
CA LYS A 33 20.30 -13.47 -3.26
C LYS A 33 21.02 -13.83 -1.96
N ILE A 34 21.28 -15.11 -1.75
CA ILE A 34 22.18 -15.57 -0.70
C ILE A 34 23.58 -15.31 -1.26
N TYR A 35 24.20 -14.23 -0.79
CA TYR A 35 25.59 -13.95 -1.11
C TYR A 35 26.45 -14.92 -0.30
N GLU A 36 27.32 -15.65 -0.99
CA GLU A 36 28.24 -16.58 -0.32
C GLU A 36 29.10 -15.81 0.68
N ASN A 37 29.15 -16.32 1.91
CA ASN A 37 29.85 -15.71 3.04
C ASN A 37 29.37 -14.32 3.47
N THR A 38 28.12 -13.98 3.19
CA THR A 38 27.47 -12.79 3.77
C THR A 38 26.27 -13.20 4.61
N GLU A 39 26.15 -12.65 5.82
CA GLU A 39 25.01 -12.86 6.70
C GLU A 39 24.47 -11.52 7.25
N ARG A 40 23.14 -11.36 7.32
CA ARG A 40 22.51 -10.20 7.97
C ARG A 40 21.96 -10.62 9.33
N VAL A 41 22.51 -10.05 10.40
CA VAL A 41 22.24 -10.45 11.78
C VAL A 41 21.92 -9.23 12.65
N SER A 42 21.27 -9.47 13.79
CA SER A 42 21.15 -8.41 14.81
C SER A 42 22.40 -8.37 15.70
N ALA A 43 22.80 -7.17 16.09
CA ALA A 43 23.90 -6.90 17.00
C ALA A 43 23.51 -5.85 18.05
N ARG A 44 24.29 -5.75 19.14
CA ARG A 44 24.16 -4.70 20.15
C ARG A 44 25.42 -3.83 20.14
N VAL A 45 25.24 -2.51 20.16
CA VAL A 45 26.34 -1.56 20.24
C VAL A 45 26.90 -1.51 21.66
N LEU A 46 28.20 -1.78 21.81
CA LEU A 46 28.94 -1.77 23.07
C LEU A 46 29.68 -0.44 23.28
N SER A 47 30.31 0.07 22.22
CA SER A 47 31.04 1.35 22.23
C SER A 47 30.93 2.03 20.87
N THR A 48 31.11 3.34 20.84
CA THR A 48 31.07 4.16 19.62
C THR A 48 32.31 5.04 19.55
N ASP A 49 32.83 5.23 18.34
CA ASP A 49 33.93 6.13 18.03
C ASP A 49 33.55 7.01 16.83
N GLU A 50 33.37 8.31 17.12
CA GLU A 50 33.03 9.33 16.15
C GLU A 50 34.24 10.08 15.58
N SER A 51 35.48 9.64 15.85
CA SER A 51 36.71 10.34 15.43
C SER A 51 36.83 10.53 13.92
N PHE A 52 36.18 9.68 13.14
CA PHE A 52 36.16 9.73 11.67
C PHE A 52 34.92 10.44 11.09
N ILE A 53 34.11 11.08 11.94
CA ILE A 53 32.97 11.89 11.51
C ILE A 53 33.42 13.34 11.29
N ILE A 54 33.19 13.83 10.07
CA ILE A 54 33.35 15.23 9.71
C ILE A 54 32.00 15.91 9.89
N ASN A 55 31.93 16.84 10.85
CA ASN A 55 30.73 17.61 11.12
C ASN A 55 30.82 18.98 10.45
N ASN A 56 30.00 19.20 9.41
CA ASN A 56 29.88 20.48 8.69
C ASN A 56 28.65 21.29 9.15
N GLY A 57 28.26 21.13 10.42
CA GLY A 57 27.11 21.80 11.02
C GLY A 57 25.82 21.00 10.83
N LEU A 58 25.12 21.24 9.71
CA LEU A 58 23.83 20.57 9.43
C LEU A 58 24.01 19.14 8.92
N ILE A 59 25.14 18.84 8.28
CA ILE A 59 25.43 17.54 7.70
C ILE A 59 26.67 16.94 8.36
N LYS A 60 26.63 15.62 8.52
CA LYS A 60 27.75 14.81 9.00
C LYS A 60 28.14 13.84 7.91
N THR A 61 29.43 13.76 7.59
CA THR A 61 29.99 12.84 6.60
C THR A 61 31.11 12.03 7.24
N GLY A 62 31.53 10.96 6.58
CA GLY A 62 32.61 10.09 7.07
C GLY A 62 32.07 8.80 7.66
N GLU A 63 32.73 8.28 8.70
CA GLU A 63 32.40 6.98 9.27
C GLU A 63 32.30 7.05 10.79
N GLN A 64 31.29 6.39 11.34
CA GLN A 64 31.20 6.07 12.76
C GLN A 64 31.65 4.62 12.93
N LEU A 65 32.65 4.37 13.76
CA LEU A 65 33.05 3.02 14.14
C LEU A 65 32.30 2.62 15.41
N CYS A 66 31.81 1.40 15.46
CA CYS A 66 31.17 0.87 16.68
C CYS A 66 31.69 -0.53 16.96
N GLU A 67 32.02 -0.80 18.22
CA GLU A 67 32.19 -2.18 18.69
C GLU A 67 30.81 -2.77 18.96
N VAL A 68 30.52 -3.92 18.35
CA VAL A 68 29.19 -4.53 18.41
C VAL A 68 29.27 -6.01 18.80
N GLU A 69 28.36 -6.45 19.67
CA GLU A 69 28.17 -7.85 20.04
C GLU A 69 27.12 -8.48 19.11
N ILE A 70 27.47 -9.58 18.44
CA ILE A 70 26.56 -10.29 17.53
C ILE A 70 25.56 -11.12 18.32
N LEU A 71 24.25 -10.92 18.09
CA LEU A 71 23.18 -11.55 18.88
C LEU A 71 22.58 -12.80 18.22
N GLN A 72 22.80 -13.00 16.92
CA GLN A 72 22.20 -14.04 16.09
C GLN A 72 23.18 -14.51 15.00
N GLY A 73 22.90 -15.67 14.39
CA GLY A 73 23.69 -16.18 13.26
C GLY A 73 24.92 -16.96 13.67
N LYS A 74 25.84 -17.16 12.71
CA LYS A 74 27.03 -17.99 12.87
C LYS A 74 27.97 -17.51 13.98
N PHE A 75 28.17 -16.21 14.09
CA PHE A 75 29.15 -15.58 14.98
C PHE A 75 28.52 -15.06 16.29
N LYS A 76 27.45 -15.70 16.75
CA LYS A 76 26.73 -15.23 17.94
C LYS A 76 27.62 -15.21 19.19
N GLY A 77 27.64 -14.07 19.88
CA GLY A 77 28.42 -13.81 21.09
C GLY A 77 29.81 -13.23 20.81
N GLU A 78 30.23 -13.17 19.55
CA GLU A 78 31.47 -12.50 19.17
C GLU A 78 31.31 -10.98 19.13
N THR A 79 32.39 -10.28 19.45
CA THR A 79 32.47 -8.82 19.30
C THR A 79 33.28 -8.47 18.06
N VAL A 80 32.78 -7.51 17.29
CA VAL A 80 33.44 -7.04 16.07
C VAL A 80 33.32 -5.53 15.96
N THR A 81 34.34 -4.88 15.41
CA THR A 81 34.26 -3.47 15.04
C THR A 81 33.57 -3.35 13.69
N GLY A 82 32.43 -2.68 13.65
CA GLY A 82 31.71 -2.37 12.42
C GLY A 82 31.75 -0.89 12.08
N SER A 83 31.58 -0.58 10.79
CA SER A 83 31.52 0.80 10.30
C SER A 83 30.12 1.18 9.85
N ASN A 84 29.73 2.41 10.20
CA ASN A 84 28.52 3.07 9.74
C ASN A 84 28.92 4.30 8.92
N ARG A 85 28.67 4.24 7.60
CA ARG A 85 29.02 5.31 6.68
C ARG A 85 27.92 6.39 6.65
N LEU A 86 28.34 7.64 6.80
CA LEU A 86 27.50 8.84 6.72
C LEU A 86 27.74 9.53 5.38
N SER A 87 26.67 9.71 4.62
CA SER A 87 26.69 10.30 3.28
C SER A 87 26.42 11.81 3.25
N GLY A 88 26.07 12.40 4.39
CA GLY A 88 25.64 13.80 4.51
C GLY A 88 24.15 13.99 4.23
N SER A 89 23.36 12.91 4.21
CA SER A 89 21.92 12.93 3.98
C SER A 89 21.18 12.54 5.26
N LEU A 90 20.55 13.52 5.93
CA LEU A 90 19.78 13.26 7.16
C LEU A 90 18.63 12.27 6.99
N GLU A 91 18.15 12.05 5.77
CA GLU A 91 17.13 11.03 5.46
C GLU A 91 17.70 9.61 5.57
N GLN A 92 18.97 9.43 5.20
CA GLN A 92 19.63 8.11 5.10
C GLN A 92 20.61 7.84 6.24
N ASP A 93 21.15 8.90 6.83
CA ASP A 93 22.19 8.85 7.84
C ASP A 93 21.57 8.59 9.21
N LYS A 94 22.31 7.84 10.01
CA LYS A 94 21.94 7.39 11.35
C LYS A 94 23.19 7.43 12.19
N ILE A 95 23.06 7.79 13.46
CA ILE A 95 24.14 7.70 14.43
C ILE A 95 23.70 6.71 15.48
N PHE A 96 24.52 5.71 15.72
CA PHE A 96 24.25 4.70 16.72
C PHE A 96 24.75 5.15 18.08
N ALA A 97 24.06 4.74 19.14
CA ALA A 97 24.45 4.98 20.52
C ALA A 97 24.69 3.64 21.24
N VAL A 98 25.47 3.69 22.32
CA VAL A 98 25.70 2.54 23.20
C VAL A 98 24.37 1.97 23.70
N GLY A 99 24.20 0.65 23.58
CA GLY A 99 22.97 -0.05 23.93
C GLY A 99 21.98 -0.23 22.79
N ASP A 100 22.17 0.45 21.64
CA ASP A 100 21.31 0.27 20.48
C ASP A 100 21.35 -1.17 19.98
N LYS A 101 20.19 -1.69 19.61
CA LYS A 101 20.08 -2.94 18.86
C LYS A 101 19.99 -2.61 17.38
N ILE A 102 20.92 -3.14 16.59
CA ILE A 102 21.12 -2.76 15.18
C ILE A 102 21.13 -3.99 14.28
N LEU A 103 20.90 -3.77 12.99
CA LEU A 103 21.07 -4.72 11.91
C LEU A 103 22.46 -4.55 11.32
N VAL A 104 23.21 -5.63 11.20
CA VAL A 104 24.57 -5.66 10.69
C VAL A 104 24.66 -6.65 9.54
N THR A 105 25.37 -6.27 8.48
CA THR A 105 25.78 -7.20 7.42
C THR A 105 27.22 -7.63 7.69
N LEU A 106 27.43 -8.92 7.87
CA LEU A 106 28.73 -9.54 8.09
C LEU A 106 29.19 -10.19 6.79
N ASP A 107 30.35 -9.79 6.29
CA ASP A 107 31.09 -10.51 5.25
C ASP A 107 32.23 -11.27 5.92
N TYR A 108 32.30 -12.58 5.70
CA TYR A 108 33.26 -13.47 6.36
C TYR A 108 33.99 -14.36 5.35
N THR A 109 35.00 -15.09 5.80
CA THR A 109 35.65 -16.14 5.01
C THR A 109 36.03 -17.26 5.98
N GLY A 110 35.46 -18.45 5.79
CA GLY A 110 35.56 -19.50 6.80
C GLY A 110 34.91 -19.05 8.10
N ASP A 111 35.68 -19.03 9.19
CA ASP A 111 35.25 -18.64 10.54
C ASP A 111 35.79 -17.27 10.98
N GLU A 112 36.24 -16.44 10.04
CA GLU A 112 36.69 -15.08 10.33
C GLU A 112 35.80 -14.03 9.67
N ILE A 113 35.30 -13.08 10.48
CA ILE A 113 34.58 -11.91 10.00
C ILE A 113 35.60 -10.94 9.38
N ARG A 114 35.42 -10.61 8.10
CA ARG A 114 36.29 -9.68 7.37
C ARG A 114 35.79 -8.25 7.47
N VAL A 115 34.48 -8.07 7.30
CA VAL A 115 33.84 -6.74 7.32
C VAL A 115 32.50 -6.84 8.03
N ALA A 116 32.26 -5.90 8.96
CA ALA A 116 30.97 -5.69 9.57
C ALA A 116 30.44 -4.30 9.15
N THR A 117 29.40 -4.28 8.33
CA THR A 117 28.74 -3.04 7.90
C THR A 117 27.47 -2.83 8.72
N LEU A 118 27.40 -1.71 9.45
CA LEU A 118 26.23 -1.36 10.25
C LEU A 118 25.16 -0.76 9.33
N VAL A 119 23.97 -1.38 9.31
CA VAL A 119 22.92 -1.06 8.33
C VAL A 119 21.93 -0.06 8.90
N ASP A 120 21.21 -0.41 9.97
CA ASP A 120 20.14 0.40 10.56
C ASP A 120 19.79 -0.13 11.96
N HIS A 121 18.93 0.56 12.73
CA HIS A 121 18.36 0.02 13.97
C HIS A 121 17.45 -1.18 13.69
N TYR A 122 17.51 -2.16 14.58
CA TYR A 122 16.72 -3.38 14.50
C TYR A 122 15.31 -3.17 15.07
N ARG A 123 14.32 -2.89 14.19
CA ARG A 123 12.96 -2.49 14.59
C ARG A 123 11.89 -3.58 14.51
N ILE A 124 12.20 -4.74 13.91
CA ILE A 124 11.22 -5.80 13.62
C ILE A 124 10.42 -6.27 14.85
N ASN A 125 11.04 -6.28 16.05
CA ASN A 125 10.36 -6.68 17.29
C ASN A 125 9.20 -5.73 17.63
N TYR A 126 9.41 -4.42 17.48
CA TYR A 126 8.39 -3.41 17.77
C TYR A 126 7.35 -3.33 16.66
N GLU A 127 7.74 -3.55 15.41
CA GLU A 127 6.82 -3.65 14.28
C GLU A 127 5.85 -4.82 14.47
N ILE A 128 6.35 -6.00 14.85
CA ILE A 128 5.53 -7.18 15.16
C ILE A 128 4.59 -6.89 16.34
N LEU A 129 5.09 -6.23 17.40
CA LEU A 129 4.27 -5.83 18.54
C LEU A 129 3.11 -4.91 18.12
N LEU A 130 3.41 -3.89 17.31
CA LEU A 130 2.41 -2.94 16.83
C LEU A 130 1.33 -3.61 15.99
N VAL A 131 1.75 -4.49 15.05
CA VAL A 131 0.82 -5.29 14.25
C VAL A 131 -0.02 -6.18 15.16
N GLY A 132 0.58 -6.86 16.12
CA GLY A 132 -0.13 -7.73 17.07
C GLY A 132 -1.20 -6.97 17.86
N VAL A 133 -0.85 -5.81 18.42
CA VAL A 133 -1.79 -4.94 19.14
C VAL A 133 -2.94 -4.51 18.21
N PHE A 134 -2.64 -4.04 17.01
CA PHE A 134 -3.66 -3.64 16.03
C PHE A 134 -4.63 -4.78 15.70
N MET A 135 -4.12 -5.99 15.46
CA MET A 135 -4.96 -7.16 15.17
C MET A 135 -5.85 -7.54 16.35
N ILE A 136 -5.34 -7.46 17.58
CA ILE A 136 -6.13 -7.72 18.80
C ILE A 136 -7.28 -6.73 18.92
N PHE A 137 -7.02 -5.42 18.75
CA PHE A 137 -8.07 -4.41 18.81
C PHE A 137 -9.10 -4.59 17.69
N LEU A 138 -8.66 -4.87 16.47
CA LEU A 138 -9.55 -5.07 15.32
C LEU A 138 -10.47 -6.28 15.51
N VAL A 139 -9.94 -7.42 15.94
CA VAL A 139 -10.75 -8.62 16.21
C VAL A 139 -11.61 -8.44 17.46
N GLY A 140 -11.09 -7.79 18.50
CA GLY A 140 -11.83 -7.48 19.72
C GLY A 140 -13.05 -6.60 19.47
N PHE A 141 -12.91 -5.59 18.60
CA PHE A 141 -14.00 -4.67 18.26
C PHE A 141 -14.95 -5.21 17.20
N SER A 142 -14.45 -5.86 16.15
CA SER A 142 -15.23 -6.27 14.97
C SER A 142 -15.53 -7.77 14.88
N GLY A 143 -15.07 -8.58 15.84
CA GLY A 143 -15.30 -10.02 15.89
C GLY A 143 -14.92 -10.74 14.58
N ILE A 144 -15.87 -11.49 14.01
CA ILE A 144 -15.64 -12.24 12.77
C ILE A 144 -15.43 -11.33 11.54
N VAL A 145 -15.99 -10.11 11.57
CA VAL A 145 -15.75 -9.11 10.51
C VAL A 145 -14.32 -8.60 10.59
N GLY A 146 -13.77 -8.46 11.81
CA GLY A 146 -12.35 -8.17 12.03
C GLY A 146 -11.46 -9.25 11.42
N ILE A 147 -11.77 -10.53 11.63
CA ILE A 147 -11.02 -11.64 11.02
C ILE A 147 -11.04 -11.57 9.48
N LYS A 148 -12.19 -11.27 8.88
CA LYS A 148 -12.31 -11.08 7.42
C LYS A 148 -11.45 -9.91 6.92
N ALA A 149 -11.40 -8.81 7.66
CA ALA A 149 -10.55 -7.66 7.34
C ALA A 149 -9.05 -7.99 7.43
N ILE A 150 -8.64 -8.83 8.39
CA ILE A 150 -7.25 -9.31 8.47
C ILE A 150 -6.92 -10.20 7.27
N LEU A 151 -7.82 -11.10 6.89
CA LEU A 151 -7.62 -11.97 5.73
C LEU A 151 -7.52 -11.18 4.42
N SER A 152 -8.37 -10.17 4.22
CA SER A 152 -8.26 -9.29 3.05
C SER A 152 -6.96 -8.51 3.05
N PHE A 153 -6.52 -8.00 4.21
CA PHE A 153 -5.25 -7.28 4.34
C PHE A 153 -4.05 -8.16 3.97
N ILE A 154 -3.97 -9.38 4.54
CA ILE A 154 -2.91 -10.35 4.22
C ILE A 154 -2.92 -10.70 2.74
N PHE A 155 -4.11 -10.96 2.17
CA PHE A 155 -4.25 -11.26 0.75
C PHE A 155 -3.75 -10.10 -0.12
N THR A 156 -4.10 -8.85 0.21
CA THR A 156 -3.65 -7.67 -0.55
C THR A 156 -2.13 -7.54 -0.53
N ILE A 157 -1.49 -7.67 0.64
CA ILE A 157 -0.01 -7.64 0.74
C ILE A 157 0.61 -8.75 -0.12
N LEU A 158 0.10 -9.97 -0.02
CA LEU A 158 0.61 -11.10 -0.79
C LEU A 158 0.38 -10.90 -2.29
N ALA A 159 -0.78 -10.40 -2.72
CA ALA A 159 -1.05 -10.11 -4.12
C ALA A 159 -0.09 -9.02 -4.65
N MET A 160 0.17 -7.96 -3.88
CA MET A 160 1.16 -6.96 -4.27
C MET A 160 2.56 -7.58 -4.39
N TRP A 161 2.99 -8.35 -3.39
CA TRP A 161 4.36 -8.88 -3.33
C TRP A 161 4.64 -10.06 -4.29
N LYS A 162 3.64 -10.92 -4.53
CA LYS A 162 3.80 -12.16 -5.32
C LYS A 162 3.25 -12.06 -6.74
N LEU A 163 2.31 -11.15 -7.00
CA LEU A 163 1.68 -10.99 -8.30
C LEU A 163 2.11 -9.67 -8.95
N LEU A 164 1.76 -8.53 -8.34
CA LEU A 164 1.92 -7.20 -8.95
C LEU A 164 3.39 -6.85 -9.19
N ILE A 165 4.19 -6.79 -8.13
CA ILE A 165 5.59 -6.34 -8.19
C ILE A 165 6.44 -7.24 -9.09
N PRO A 166 6.40 -8.58 -8.97
CA PRO A 166 7.20 -9.44 -9.84
C PRO A 166 6.83 -9.31 -11.32
N LEU A 167 5.53 -9.15 -11.64
CA LEU A 167 5.09 -8.98 -13.02
C LEU A 167 5.52 -7.62 -13.59
N PHE A 168 5.54 -6.56 -12.78
CA PHE A 168 6.12 -5.28 -13.18
C PHE A 168 7.61 -5.41 -13.47
N LEU A 169 8.38 -6.06 -12.58
CA LEU A 169 9.81 -6.29 -12.78
C LEU A 169 10.13 -7.18 -13.99
N MET A 170 9.22 -8.07 -14.37
CA MET A 170 9.33 -8.88 -15.58
C MET A 170 9.08 -8.10 -16.88
N GLY A 171 8.69 -6.82 -16.80
CA GLY A 171 8.44 -5.96 -17.96
C GLY A 171 7.09 -6.17 -18.64
N TYR A 172 6.13 -6.84 -17.99
CA TYR A 172 4.75 -6.87 -18.49
C TYR A 172 4.12 -5.48 -18.43
N ASN A 173 3.11 -5.23 -19.28
CA ASN A 173 2.41 -3.96 -19.32
C ASN A 173 1.81 -3.60 -17.93
N PRO A 174 2.32 -2.54 -17.25
CA PRO A 174 1.92 -2.24 -15.88
C PRO A 174 0.44 -1.86 -15.73
N ILE A 175 -0.14 -1.21 -16.74
CA ILE A 175 -1.56 -0.81 -16.72
C ILE A 175 -2.45 -2.07 -16.73
N LEU A 176 -2.16 -3.02 -17.62
CA LEU A 176 -2.93 -4.27 -17.71
C LEU A 176 -2.79 -5.10 -16.43
N ILE A 177 -1.56 -5.31 -15.97
CA ILE A 177 -1.28 -6.10 -14.75
C ILE A 177 -1.89 -5.43 -13.52
N GLY A 178 -1.78 -4.11 -13.41
CA GLY A 178 -2.43 -3.34 -12.36
C GLY A 178 -3.94 -3.52 -12.39
N MET A 179 -4.56 -3.40 -13.57
CA MET A 179 -6.01 -3.54 -13.72
C MET A 179 -6.49 -4.95 -13.33
N VAL A 180 -5.80 -6.00 -13.79
CA VAL A 180 -6.10 -7.39 -13.42
C VAL A 180 -5.96 -7.59 -11.91
N THR A 181 -4.90 -7.05 -11.30
CA THR A 181 -4.69 -7.15 -9.85
C THR A 181 -5.80 -6.44 -9.10
N THR A 182 -6.18 -5.23 -9.50
CA THR A 182 -7.31 -4.49 -8.92
C THR A 182 -8.62 -5.26 -9.04
N ILE A 183 -8.89 -5.90 -10.19
CA ILE A 183 -10.08 -6.75 -10.35
C ILE A 183 -10.08 -7.91 -9.36
N ILE A 184 -8.94 -8.59 -9.19
CA ILE A 184 -8.80 -9.70 -8.24
C ILE A 184 -9.05 -9.21 -6.81
N LEU A 185 -8.46 -8.07 -6.43
CA LEU A 185 -8.65 -7.46 -5.11
C LEU A 185 -10.12 -7.09 -4.86
N VAL A 186 -10.76 -6.38 -5.81
CA VAL A 186 -12.17 -5.97 -5.71
C VAL A 186 -13.09 -7.18 -5.53
N CYS A 187 -12.93 -8.20 -6.38
CA CYS A 187 -13.76 -9.40 -6.30
C CYS A 187 -13.59 -10.15 -4.97
N LEU A 188 -12.35 -10.29 -4.49
CA LEU A 188 -12.07 -11.01 -3.26
C LEU A 188 -12.52 -10.24 -2.02
N ILE A 189 -12.20 -8.95 -1.94
CA ILE A 189 -12.50 -8.11 -0.78
C ILE A 189 -14.02 -7.94 -0.63
N ILE A 190 -14.72 -7.55 -1.69
CA ILE A 190 -16.19 -7.40 -1.64
C ILE A 190 -16.86 -8.76 -1.43
N GLY A 191 -16.30 -9.84 -2.01
CA GLY A 191 -16.75 -11.20 -1.76
C GLY A 191 -16.61 -11.65 -0.31
N LEU A 192 -15.55 -11.23 0.41
CA LEU A 192 -15.40 -11.48 1.85
C LEU A 192 -16.47 -10.75 2.68
N VAL A 193 -16.79 -9.52 2.29
CA VAL A 193 -17.79 -8.69 2.99
C VAL A 193 -19.18 -9.33 2.87
N TYR A 194 -19.68 -9.56 1.65
CA TYR A 194 -21.08 -9.97 1.43
C TYR A 194 -21.30 -11.48 1.22
N GLY A 195 -20.25 -12.23 0.89
CA GLY A 195 -20.35 -13.60 0.37
C GLY A 195 -20.86 -13.64 -1.07
N ILE A 196 -21.30 -14.83 -1.51
CA ILE A 196 -21.92 -15.02 -2.82
C ILE A 196 -23.35 -14.48 -2.77
N ASP A 197 -23.51 -13.20 -3.07
CA ASP A 197 -24.78 -12.47 -2.94
C ASP A 197 -24.93 -11.40 -4.06
N ARG A 198 -26.17 -11.02 -4.38
CA ARG A 198 -26.45 -9.94 -5.34
C ARG A 198 -25.83 -8.60 -4.90
N ARG A 199 -25.69 -8.38 -3.58
CA ARG A 199 -24.97 -7.24 -3.00
C ARG A 199 -23.50 -7.24 -3.45
N SER A 200 -22.83 -8.39 -3.38
CA SER A 200 -21.43 -8.50 -3.84
C SER A 200 -21.28 -8.12 -5.31
N LEU A 201 -22.19 -8.60 -6.17
CA LEU A 201 -22.15 -8.27 -7.60
C LEU A 201 -22.37 -6.77 -7.85
N ALA A 202 -23.32 -6.15 -7.14
CA ALA A 202 -23.58 -4.73 -7.27
C ALA A 202 -22.36 -3.87 -6.87
N GLY A 203 -21.73 -4.21 -5.74
CA GLY A 203 -20.52 -3.54 -5.27
C GLY A 203 -19.33 -3.73 -6.21
N ILE A 204 -19.12 -4.95 -6.71
CA ILE A 204 -18.04 -5.27 -7.66
C ILE A 204 -18.22 -4.47 -8.96
N ILE A 205 -19.43 -4.45 -9.54
CA ILE A 205 -19.70 -3.70 -10.78
C ILE A 205 -19.43 -2.21 -10.56
N GLY A 206 -19.89 -1.65 -9.45
CA GLY A 206 -19.63 -0.26 -9.08
C GLY A 206 -18.15 0.05 -8.97
N ALA A 207 -17.43 -0.71 -8.14
CA ALA A 207 -16.00 -0.52 -7.90
C ALA A 207 -15.13 -0.69 -9.16
N LEU A 208 -15.45 -1.68 -9.99
CA LEU A 208 -14.76 -1.90 -11.27
C LEU A 208 -15.02 -0.76 -12.26
N ALA A 209 -16.27 -0.30 -12.38
CA ALA A 209 -16.60 0.82 -13.25
C ALA A 209 -15.87 2.10 -12.82
N GLY A 210 -15.83 2.39 -11.51
CA GLY A 210 -15.05 3.51 -10.95
C GLY A 210 -13.55 3.37 -11.26
N SER A 211 -12.98 2.18 -11.06
CA SER A 211 -11.56 1.90 -11.33
C SER A 211 -11.20 2.06 -12.82
N ILE A 212 -12.09 1.64 -13.73
CA ILE A 212 -11.92 1.83 -15.18
C ILE A 212 -11.89 3.32 -15.53
N VAL A 213 -12.78 4.12 -14.93
CA VAL A 213 -12.79 5.57 -15.14
C VAL A 213 -11.50 6.20 -14.64
N THR A 214 -11.01 5.82 -13.45
CA THR A 214 -9.72 6.29 -12.94
C THR A 214 -8.58 5.96 -13.89
N CYS A 215 -8.53 4.72 -14.39
CA CYS A 215 -7.52 4.30 -15.36
C CYS A 215 -7.56 5.15 -16.63
N PHE A 216 -8.74 5.39 -17.20
CA PHE A 216 -8.90 6.23 -18.39
C PHE A 216 -8.49 7.69 -18.13
N MET A 217 -8.90 8.25 -17.00
CA MET A 217 -8.49 9.60 -16.58
C MET A 217 -6.98 9.69 -16.36
N ALA A 218 -6.35 8.68 -15.77
CA ALA A 218 -4.91 8.63 -15.57
C ALA A 218 -4.16 8.61 -16.91
N LEU A 219 -4.56 7.75 -17.85
CA LEU A 219 -3.98 7.69 -19.19
C LEU A 219 -4.08 9.04 -19.91
N PHE A 220 -5.25 9.68 -19.83
CA PHE A 220 -5.48 10.97 -20.45
C PHE A 220 -4.64 12.07 -19.80
N PHE A 221 -4.75 12.28 -18.49
CA PHE A 221 -4.12 13.43 -17.83
C PHE A 221 -2.61 13.30 -17.68
N VAL A 222 -2.06 12.10 -17.44
CA VAL A 222 -0.60 11.91 -17.31
C VAL A 222 0.11 12.32 -18.61
N SER A 223 -0.44 11.91 -19.77
CA SER A 223 0.12 12.31 -21.07
C SER A 223 0.05 13.82 -21.32
N ARG A 224 -1.02 14.49 -20.87
CA ARG A 224 -1.23 15.93 -21.05
C ARG A 224 -0.35 16.77 -20.12
N PHE A 225 -0.10 16.29 -18.91
CA PHE A 225 0.79 16.93 -17.95
C PHE A 225 2.28 16.72 -18.31
N LYS A 226 2.58 15.81 -19.25
CA LYS A 226 3.95 15.45 -19.65
C LYS A 226 4.82 15.03 -18.46
N ILE A 227 4.21 14.33 -17.50
CA ILE A 227 4.92 13.84 -16.31
C ILE A 227 5.57 12.51 -16.65
N HIS A 228 6.89 12.44 -16.46
CA HIS A 228 7.63 11.19 -16.54
C HIS A 228 7.49 10.41 -15.23
N GLY A 229 7.33 9.09 -15.30
CA GLY A 229 7.15 8.24 -14.11
C GLY A 229 8.33 8.20 -13.14
N ALA A 230 9.50 8.73 -13.53
CA ALA A 230 10.64 8.94 -12.64
C ALA A 230 10.36 9.96 -11.51
N VAL A 231 9.18 10.59 -11.51
CA VAL A 231 8.71 11.42 -10.40
C VAL A 231 8.41 10.60 -9.13
N MET A 232 8.16 9.30 -9.26
CA MET A 232 7.96 8.41 -8.13
C MET A 232 9.26 8.26 -7.32
N SER A 233 9.15 8.37 -5.99
CA SER A 233 10.28 8.10 -5.09
C SER A 233 10.89 6.72 -5.33
N TYR A 234 12.21 6.62 -5.23
CA TYR A 234 13.00 5.38 -5.46
C TYR A 234 12.95 4.78 -6.87
N SER A 235 12.18 5.36 -7.81
CA SER A 235 12.10 4.83 -9.19
C SER A 235 13.43 4.91 -9.94
N GLU A 236 14.28 5.89 -9.63
CA GLU A 236 15.63 5.99 -10.19
C GLU A 236 16.55 4.88 -9.66
N MET A 237 16.46 4.52 -8.37
CA MET A 237 17.22 3.40 -7.81
C MET A 237 16.83 2.07 -8.45
N LEU A 238 15.58 1.94 -8.89
CA LEU A 238 15.12 0.77 -9.63
C LEU A 238 15.85 0.63 -10.98
N LEU A 239 16.05 1.73 -11.71
CA LEU A 239 16.82 1.74 -12.95
C LEU A 239 18.27 1.29 -12.70
N TYR A 240 18.92 1.86 -11.67
CA TYR A 240 20.27 1.47 -11.27
C TYR A 240 20.41 0.02 -10.78
N SER A 241 19.29 -0.61 -10.41
CA SER A 241 19.27 -2.03 -10.02
C SER A 241 19.16 -2.99 -11.21
N GLY A 242 19.31 -2.49 -12.44
CA GLY A 242 19.30 -3.28 -13.68
C GLY A 242 17.96 -3.34 -14.41
N TYR A 243 17.01 -2.46 -14.06
CA TYR A 243 15.66 -2.43 -14.64
C TYR A 243 15.42 -1.20 -15.53
N GLU A 244 16.44 -0.80 -16.30
CA GLU A 244 16.44 0.40 -17.14
C GLU A 244 15.32 0.41 -18.21
N ASN A 245 14.88 -0.78 -18.65
CA ASN A 245 13.88 -0.95 -19.70
C ASN A 245 12.42 -0.84 -19.21
N LEU A 246 12.19 -0.65 -17.91
CA LEU A 246 10.83 -0.53 -17.38
C LEU A 246 10.19 0.79 -17.78
N ASN A 247 8.93 0.73 -18.22
CA ASN A 247 8.15 1.93 -18.47
C ASN A 247 7.65 2.52 -17.15
N LEU A 248 8.47 3.36 -16.52
CA LEU A 248 8.13 4.02 -15.25
C LEU A 248 6.83 4.84 -15.35
N THR A 249 6.53 5.43 -16.51
CA THR A 249 5.32 6.24 -16.71
C THR A 249 4.06 5.37 -16.68
N GLU A 250 4.09 4.17 -17.27
CA GLU A 250 2.98 3.21 -17.15
C GLU A 250 2.85 2.66 -15.73
N ILE A 251 3.95 2.46 -15.02
CA ILE A 251 3.93 2.07 -13.59
C ILE A 251 3.28 3.18 -12.75
N PHE A 252 3.60 4.46 -13.03
CA PHE A 252 2.97 5.60 -12.37
C PHE A 252 1.47 5.69 -12.66
N ILE A 253 1.04 5.44 -13.90
CA ILE A 253 -0.39 5.37 -14.25
C ILE A 253 -1.07 4.24 -13.47
N ALA A 254 -0.41 3.08 -13.38
CA ALA A 254 -0.92 1.94 -12.63
C ALA A 254 -1.05 2.22 -11.13
N SER A 255 -0.08 2.90 -10.53
CA SER A 255 -0.09 3.22 -9.11
C SER A 255 -1.25 4.14 -8.73
N ILE A 256 -1.66 5.08 -9.59
CA ILE A 256 -2.80 5.98 -9.34
C ILE A 256 -4.09 5.21 -9.07
N PHE A 257 -4.49 4.32 -9.99
CA PHE A 257 -5.75 3.61 -9.82
C PHE A 257 -5.66 2.51 -8.75
N ILE A 258 -4.50 1.87 -8.58
CA ILE A 258 -4.27 0.92 -7.47
C ILE A 258 -4.40 1.63 -6.12
N ALA A 259 -3.76 2.80 -5.95
CA ALA A 259 -3.82 3.57 -4.71
C ALA A 259 -5.25 4.02 -4.38
N SER A 260 -6.02 4.44 -5.39
CA SER A 260 -7.42 4.84 -5.20
C SER A 260 -8.38 3.66 -4.98
N SER A 261 -7.99 2.43 -5.37
CA SER A 261 -8.90 1.28 -5.40
C SER A 261 -9.48 0.92 -4.02
N GLY A 262 -8.70 1.10 -2.95
CA GLY A 262 -9.15 0.91 -1.57
C GLY A 262 -10.39 1.76 -1.26
N ALA A 263 -10.26 3.08 -1.41
CA ALA A 263 -11.35 4.00 -1.18
C ALA A 263 -12.54 3.78 -2.15
N VAL A 264 -12.27 3.37 -3.39
CA VAL A 264 -13.32 3.02 -4.37
C VAL A 264 -14.13 1.80 -3.91
N MET A 265 -13.47 0.78 -3.34
CA MET A 265 -14.13 -0.40 -2.77
C MET A 265 -14.97 -0.04 -1.54
N ASP A 266 -14.45 0.81 -0.65
CA ASP A 266 -15.16 1.23 0.57
C ASP A 266 -16.47 1.95 0.21
N VAL A 267 -16.41 2.94 -0.69
CA VAL A 267 -17.60 3.67 -1.15
C VAL A 267 -18.60 2.73 -1.83
N ALA A 268 -18.13 1.75 -2.60
CA ALA A 268 -19.02 0.77 -3.23
C ALA A 268 -19.74 -0.09 -2.17
N VAL A 269 -19.03 -0.55 -1.15
CA VAL A 269 -19.60 -1.33 -0.03
C VAL A 269 -20.59 -0.47 0.77
N ASP A 270 -20.29 0.79 1.07
CA ASP A 270 -21.19 1.66 1.83
C ASP A 270 -22.51 1.90 1.10
N ILE A 271 -22.43 2.25 -0.18
CA ILE A 271 -23.62 2.52 -1.01
C ILE A 271 -24.43 1.25 -1.22
N THR A 272 -23.78 0.13 -1.53
CA THR A 272 -24.49 -1.15 -1.69
C THR A 272 -25.18 -1.56 -0.40
N SER A 273 -24.53 -1.40 0.76
CA SER A 273 -25.13 -1.73 2.06
C SER A 273 -26.36 -0.86 2.33
N ALA A 274 -26.25 0.45 2.12
CA ALA A 274 -27.36 1.37 2.36
C ALA A 274 -28.55 1.10 1.42
N VAL A 275 -28.31 0.88 0.11
CA VAL A 275 -29.37 0.53 -0.82
C VAL A 275 -30.00 -0.82 -0.46
N ALA A 276 -29.19 -1.80 -0.07
CA ALA A 276 -29.69 -3.11 0.34
C ALA A 276 -30.60 -3.03 1.57
N GLU A 277 -30.23 -2.21 2.56
CA GLU A 277 -31.03 -2.00 3.77
C GLU A 277 -32.37 -1.32 3.45
N VAL A 278 -32.36 -0.31 2.58
CA VAL A 278 -33.59 0.37 2.15
C VAL A 278 -34.52 -0.57 1.39
N VAL A 279 -33.99 -1.38 0.48
CA VAL A 279 -34.77 -2.38 -0.28
C VAL A 279 -35.34 -3.45 0.65
N GLU A 280 -34.57 -3.91 1.64
CA GLU A 280 -35.00 -4.92 2.60
C GLU A 280 -36.13 -4.39 3.51
N LYS A 281 -36.12 -3.09 3.85
CA LYS A 281 -37.17 -2.45 4.67
C LYS A 281 -38.37 -1.94 3.89
N LYS A 282 -38.23 -1.64 2.59
CA LYS A 282 -39.31 -1.23 1.69
C LYS A 282 -39.30 -2.11 0.43
N PRO A 283 -39.87 -3.33 0.48
CA PRO A 283 -39.86 -4.26 -0.65
C PRO A 283 -40.53 -3.72 -1.92
N ASP A 284 -41.53 -2.85 -1.77
CA ASP A 284 -42.24 -2.21 -2.90
C ASP A 284 -41.48 -1.00 -3.49
N ILE A 285 -40.23 -0.78 -3.08
CA ILE A 285 -39.42 0.32 -3.61
C ILE A 285 -39.16 0.10 -5.11
N THR A 286 -39.40 1.14 -5.89
CA THR A 286 -39.07 1.08 -7.31
C THR A 286 -37.55 1.15 -7.51
N ARG A 287 -37.06 0.57 -8.61
CA ARG A 287 -35.63 0.67 -8.98
C ARG A 287 -35.14 2.12 -8.98
N THR A 288 -35.93 3.04 -9.50
CA THR A 288 -35.59 4.47 -9.58
C THR A 288 -35.45 5.11 -8.20
N GLU A 289 -36.34 4.77 -7.26
CA GLU A 289 -36.23 5.22 -5.88
C GLU A 289 -35.01 4.63 -5.17
N ALA A 290 -34.71 3.34 -5.39
CA ALA A 290 -33.53 2.69 -4.84
C ALA A 290 -32.22 3.33 -5.37
N ILE A 291 -32.15 3.60 -6.68
CA ILE A 291 -31.02 4.31 -7.30
C ILE A 291 -30.88 5.72 -6.70
N LYS A 292 -31.99 6.45 -6.57
CA LYS A 292 -31.98 7.81 -6.00
C LYS A 292 -31.50 7.80 -4.54
N SER A 293 -31.91 6.79 -3.77
CA SER A 293 -31.42 6.59 -2.39
C SER A 293 -29.91 6.36 -2.37
N GLY A 294 -29.39 5.45 -3.20
CA GLY A 294 -27.95 5.19 -3.30
C GLY A 294 -27.14 6.42 -3.73
N ILE A 295 -27.65 7.22 -4.68
CA ILE A 295 -27.01 8.48 -5.09
C ILE A 295 -26.98 9.49 -3.95
N ASN A 296 -28.06 9.59 -3.16
CA ASN A 296 -28.11 10.50 -2.00
C ASN A 296 -27.09 10.09 -0.93
N VAL A 297 -26.96 8.79 -0.65
CA VAL A 297 -25.95 8.26 0.27
C VAL A 297 -24.55 8.57 -0.27
N GLY A 298 -24.28 8.26 -1.54
CA GLY A 298 -23.01 8.59 -2.19
C GLY A 298 -22.66 10.08 -2.10
N ARG A 299 -23.64 10.97 -2.29
CA ARG A 299 -23.44 12.42 -2.14
C ARG A 299 -23.05 12.80 -0.71
N SER A 300 -23.59 12.12 0.30
CA SER A 300 -23.31 12.43 1.70
C SER A 300 -21.89 12.03 2.14
N ILE A 301 -21.35 10.93 1.61
CA ILE A 301 -20.02 10.41 2.01
C ILE A 301 -18.87 10.93 1.13
N MET A 302 -19.16 11.38 -0.09
CA MET A 302 -18.11 11.78 -1.05
C MET A 302 -17.24 12.94 -0.56
N GLY A 303 -17.84 13.92 0.13
CA GLY A 303 -17.11 15.06 0.67
C GLY A 303 -16.06 14.64 1.70
N THR A 304 -16.43 13.77 2.64
CA THR A 304 -15.52 13.30 3.70
C THR A 304 -14.43 12.39 3.13
N MET A 305 -14.74 11.57 2.12
CA MET A 305 -13.76 10.69 1.47
C MET A 305 -12.71 11.48 0.67
N MET A 306 -13.11 12.54 -0.05
CA MET A 306 -12.15 13.41 -0.75
C MET A 306 -11.21 14.10 0.23
N THR A 307 -11.73 14.66 1.32
CA THR A 307 -10.90 15.29 2.35
C THR A 307 -9.94 14.28 2.97
N THR A 308 -10.38 13.05 3.21
CA THR A 308 -9.52 11.98 3.74
C THR A 308 -8.36 11.68 2.80
N LEU A 309 -8.63 11.56 1.50
CA LEU A 309 -7.59 11.32 0.49
C LEU A 309 -6.61 12.49 0.39
N LEU A 310 -7.13 13.73 0.38
CA LEU A 310 -6.31 14.94 0.37
C LEU A 310 -5.40 15.03 1.59
N LEU A 311 -5.92 14.76 2.79
CA LEU A 311 -5.15 14.79 4.03
C LEU A 311 -4.09 13.68 4.07
N ALA A 312 -4.41 12.48 3.59
CA ALA A 312 -3.47 11.36 3.52
C ALA A 312 -2.24 11.71 2.66
N TYR A 313 -2.45 12.28 1.47
CA TYR A 313 -1.34 12.70 0.61
C TYR A 313 -0.63 13.96 1.14
N SER A 314 -1.38 14.98 1.57
CA SER A 314 -0.77 16.22 2.10
C SER A 314 0.09 15.97 3.33
N GLY A 315 -0.31 15.04 4.19
CA GLY A 315 0.46 14.64 5.37
C GLY A 315 1.83 14.05 5.02
N GLY A 316 1.91 13.26 3.95
CA GLY A 316 3.18 12.70 3.45
C GLY A 316 4.15 13.76 2.91
N TYR A 317 3.65 14.91 2.49
CA TYR A 317 4.44 16.01 1.90
C TYR A 317 4.56 17.24 2.82
N ILE A 318 4.24 17.11 4.12
CA ILE A 318 4.24 18.27 5.04
C ILE A 318 5.60 18.98 5.10
N GLY A 319 6.71 18.22 5.10
CA GLY A 319 8.06 18.79 5.09
C GLY A 319 8.34 19.62 3.84
N LEU A 320 7.89 19.15 2.68
CA LEU A 320 8.02 19.88 1.41
C LEU A 320 7.17 21.16 1.40
N LEU A 321 5.94 21.09 1.92
CA LEU A 321 5.07 22.27 2.04
C LEU A 321 5.68 23.32 2.98
N MET A 322 6.30 22.89 4.08
CA MET A 322 7.03 23.79 4.99
C MET A 322 8.22 24.46 4.30
N VAL A 323 8.97 23.73 3.47
CA VAL A 323 10.09 24.30 2.70
C VAL A 323 9.61 25.42 1.79
N PHE A 324 8.50 25.23 1.07
CA PHE A 324 7.95 26.28 0.22
C PHE A 324 7.48 27.51 0.98
N MET A 325 6.84 27.29 2.13
CA MET A 325 6.40 28.39 3.00
C MET A 325 7.60 29.16 3.55
N ALA A 326 8.64 28.45 4.01
CA ALA A 326 9.87 29.06 4.52
C ALA A 326 10.65 29.84 3.44
N GLN A 327 10.63 29.35 2.19
CA GLN A 327 11.27 30.02 1.05
C GLN A 327 10.43 31.16 0.46
N GLY A 328 9.17 31.32 0.89
CA GLY A 328 8.24 32.30 0.30
C GLY A 328 7.96 32.03 -1.19
N THR A 329 8.00 30.77 -1.63
CA THR A 329 7.81 30.43 -3.04
C THR A 329 6.38 30.79 -3.49
N PRO A 330 6.20 31.55 -4.58
CA PRO A 330 4.86 31.86 -5.09
C PRO A 330 4.05 30.60 -5.39
N ILE A 331 2.78 30.58 -5.02
CA ILE A 331 1.89 29.41 -5.20
C ILE A 331 1.85 28.96 -6.66
N ILE A 332 1.84 29.91 -7.60
CA ILE A 332 1.84 29.59 -9.04
C ILE A 332 3.08 28.78 -9.44
N ASN A 333 4.24 29.05 -8.85
CA ASN A 333 5.46 28.29 -9.11
C ASN A 333 5.35 26.90 -8.49
N ILE A 334 4.89 26.81 -7.24
CA ILE A 334 4.67 25.55 -6.52
C ILE A 334 3.81 24.59 -7.35
N LEU A 335 2.68 25.06 -7.87
CA LEU A 335 1.73 24.25 -8.64
C LEU A 335 2.28 23.75 -9.99
N ASN A 336 3.32 24.39 -10.54
CA ASN A 336 3.97 24.02 -11.79
C ASN A 336 5.21 23.11 -11.59
N LEU A 337 5.63 22.87 -10.34
CA LEU A 337 6.76 21.97 -10.05
C LEU A 337 6.34 20.52 -10.27
N LYS A 338 7.17 19.76 -11.01
CA LYS A 338 6.87 18.39 -11.45
C LYS A 338 6.30 17.48 -10.35
N TYR A 339 6.86 17.55 -9.15
CA TYR A 339 6.53 16.69 -8.01
C TYR A 339 5.24 17.13 -7.32
N VAL A 340 4.91 18.41 -7.36
CA VAL A 340 3.61 18.92 -6.87
C VAL A 340 2.52 18.63 -7.89
N SER A 341 2.78 18.93 -9.17
CA SER A 341 1.80 18.68 -10.24
C SER A 341 1.47 17.20 -10.36
N SER A 342 2.45 16.29 -10.18
CA SER A 342 2.20 14.85 -10.15
C SER A 342 1.32 14.42 -8.99
N GLU A 343 1.51 15.00 -7.81
CA GLU A 343 0.72 14.65 -6.63
C GLU A 343 -0.71 15.18 -6.72
N ILE A 344 -0.88 16.39 -7.26
CA ILE A 344 -2.20 16.94 -7.57
C ILE A 344 -2.92 16.05 -8.59
N LEU A 345 -2.21 15.63 -9.65
CA LEU A 345 -2.76 14.71 -10.63
C LEU A 345 -3.16 13.38 -9.97
N HIS A 346 -2.27 12.79 -9.16
CA HIS A 346 -2.51 11.53 -8.46
C HIS A 346 -3.77 11.61 -7.58
N THR A 347 -3.88 12.68 -6.78
CA THR A 347 -5.00 12.92 -5.86
C THR A 347 -6.32 13.19 -6.62
N LEU A 348 -6.31 14.07 -7.62
CA LEU A 348 -7.52 14.44 -8.35
C LEU A 348 -8.03 13.32 -9.25
N VAL A 349 -7.14 12.64 -9.97
CA VAL A 349 -7.52 11.50 -10.82
C VAL A 349 -8.09 10.36 -9.97
N GLY A 350 -7.46 10.04 -8.82
CA GLY A 350 -8.01 9.10 -7.86
C GLY A 350 -9.40 9.52 -7.35
N SER A 351 -9.60 10.81 -7.09
CA SER A 351 -10.88 11.37 -6.64
C SER A 351 -11.98 11.29 -7.69
N PHE A 352 -11.68 11.44 -8.99
CA PHE A 352 -12.66 11.24 -10.06
C PHE A 352 -13.22 9.81 -10.07
N GLY A 353 -12.38 8.82 -9.78
CA GLY A 353 -12.81 7.43 -9.56
C GLY A 353 -13.85 7.33 -8.45
N LEU A 354 -13.61 7.99 -7.32
CA LEU A 354 -14.53 8.02 -6.17
C LEU A 354 -15.85 8.72 -6.49
N ILE A 355 -15.82 9.83 -7.23
CA ILE A 355 -17.05 10.53 -7.63
C ILE A 355 -17.91 9.63 -8.51
N THR A 356 -17.29 8.88 -9.43
CA THR A 356 -18.01 8.07 -10.42
C THR A 356 -18.44 6.71 -9.88
N VAL A 357 -17.74 6.15 -8.89
CA VAL A 357 -18.15 4.89 -8.25
C VAL A 357 -19.53 5.02 -7.60
N ALA A 358 -19.86 6.20 -7.05
CA ALA A 358 -21.12 6.42 -6.36
C ALA A 358 -22.37 6.21 -7.25
N PRO A 359 -22.52 6.91 -8.39
CA PRO A 359 -23.64 6.68 -9.30
C PRO A 359 -23.62 5.27 -9.91
N PHE A 360 -22.44 4.72 -10.26
CA PHE A 360 -22.38 3.37 -10.82
C PHE A 360 -22.84 2.30 -9.83
N THR A 361 -22.39 2.39 -8.58
CA THR A 361 -22.81 1.47 -7.53
C THR A 361 -24.29 1.62 -7.21
N ALA A 362 -24.81 2.84 -7.16
CA ALA A 362 -26.23 3.10 -6.92
C ALA A 362 -27.11 2.52 -8.03
N VAL A 363 -26.71 2.68 -9.30
CA VAL A 363 -27.40 2.09 -10.46
C VAL A 363 -27.35 0.56 -10.41
N ALA A 364 -26.17 -0.02 -10.20
CA ALA A 364 -26.00 -1.47 -10.11
C ALA A 364 -26.82 -2.07 -8.95
N SER A 365 -26.75 -1.44 -7.78
CA SER A 365 -27.48 -1.88 -6.58
C SER A 365 -28.99 -1.75 -6.77
N GLY A 366 -29.49 -0.63 -7.30
CA GLY A 366 -30.91 -0.44 -7.55
C GLY A 366 -31.49 -1.42 -8.58
N ILE A 367 -30.73 -1.79 -9.62
CA ILE A 367 -31.19 -2.76 -10.63
C ILE A 367 -31.16 -4.19 -10.10
N LEU A 368 -30.11 -4.56 -9.36
CA LEU A 368 -29.89 -5.94 -8.90
C LEU A 368 -30.64 -6.29 -7.62
N LEU A 369 -30.88 -5.31 -6.74
CA LEU A 369 -31.48 -5.53 -5.43
C LEU A 369 -32.98 -5.23 -5.42
N ALA A 370 -33.45 -4.16 -6.08
CA ALA A 370 -34.87 -3.85 -6.10
C ALA A 370 -35.60 -4.78 -7.09
N GLU A 371 -36.37 -5.72 -6.53
CA GLU A 371 -37.21 -6.63 -7.30
C GLU A 371 -38.41 -5.89 -7.90
N ARG A 372 -38.81 -6.31 -9.09
CA ARG A 372 -39.98 -5.79 -9.77
C ARG A 372 -41.17 -6.57 -9.24
N ASN A 373 -41.92 -6.03 -8.27
CA ASN A 373 -43.29 -6.48 -8.05
C ASN A 373 -44.10 -6.08 -9.28
N VAL A 374 -44.04 -6.92 -10.32
CA VAL A 374 -45.11 -7.00 -11.33
C VAL A 374 -46.19 -7.84 -10.67
N GLN A 375 -47.11 -7.16 -9.98
CA GLN A 375 -48.45 -7.69 -9.78
C GLN A 375 -49.38 -6.98 -10.75
#